data_AF-A0A1I8GL79-F1
#
_entry.id   AF-A0A1I8GL79-F1
#
_cell.length_a   1.000
_cell.length_b   1.000
_cell.length_c   1.000
_cell.angle_alpha   90.00
_cell.angle_beta   90.00
_cell.angle_gamma   90.00
#
_symmetry.space_group_name_H-M   'P 1'
#
loop_
_entity.id
_entity.type
_entity.pdbx_description
1 polymer ?
#
loop_
_entity_poly.entity_id
_entity_poly.type
_entity_poly.pdbx_seq_one_letter_code
_entity_poly.pdbx_strand_id
1 'polypeptide(L)'
;MDRNMPVQSGGLWNSTPVQYSAQTQQLLKDMMQESKLTNLQMRKVSETMKKGSSLPTDLPPTSSARQRSNSAGKPRGPMPKVLNPKNYQSSLRTREQIVATGAYEKPAYRPTGPSGRNQDAEKRRLANRMAFGDECPPDDGRGDVGGSGGRRKGGVRRMTLEAPAPEPTLDRFDELAEEVEDRRRFLDQMEAAGQGAKYRAKIQAEISQLVREMEIIDKKRNEELERMMRAERSGQ
;
A
#
# COMPACT_ATOMS: atom_id res chain seq x y z
N MET A 1 2.72 10.74 39.23
CA MET A 1 2.81 12.03 38.49
C MET A 1 4.21 12.58 38.75
N ASP A 2 5.19 12.15 37.96
CA ASP A 2 6.57 12.61 38.15
C ASP A 2 6.77 13.90 37.35
N ARG A 3 6.81 15.01 38.09
CA ARG A 3 7.12 16.33 37.53
C ARG A 3 8.60 16.37 37.18
N ASN A 4 8.90 16.29 35.89
CA ASN A 4 10.25 16.49 35.35
C ASN A 4 10.67 17.96 35.62
N MET A 5 11.44 18.19 36.68
CA MET A 5 12.06 19.49 36.94
C MET A 5 13.30 19.65 36.05
N PRO A 6 13.51 20.80 35.40
CA PRO A 6 14.74 21.05 34.65
C PRO A 6 15.92 21.10 35.63
N VAL A 7 16.84 20.15 35.50
CA VAL A 7 18.11 20.13 36.23
C VAL A 7 18.92 21.36 35.82
N GLN A 8 19.46 22.09 36.81
CA GLN A 8 20.26 23.28 36.56
C GLN A 8 21.44 22.95 35.64
N SER A 9 21.61 23.75 34.58
CA SER A 9 22.70 23.61 33.62
C SER A 9 24.04 24.01 34.26
N GLY A 10 24.74 23.06 34.88
CA GLY A 10 26.05 23.30 35.50
C GLY A 10 26.77 21.99 35.82
N GLY A 11 27.62 21.50 34.91
CA GLY A 11 28.48 20.33 35.14
C GLY A 11 29.95 20.73 35.35
N LEU A 12 30.76 19.78 35.83
CA LEU A 12 32.22 19.89 36.04
C LEU A 12 33.00 20.43 34.81
N TRP A 13 32.41 20.34 33.62
CA TRP A 13 32.99 20.75 32.33
C TRP A 13 32.52 22.12 31.83
N ASN A 14 31.65 22.82 32.57
CA ASN A 14 31.26 24.18 32.26
C ASN A 14 32.29 25.14 32.86
N SER A 15 33.14 25.73 32.03
CA SER A 15 34.08 26.77 32.46
C SER A 15 33.32 28.03 32.87
N THR A 16 33.86 28.73 33.87
CA THR A 16 33.33 30.03 34.30
C THR A 16 33.40 31.03 33.15
N PRO A 17 32.37 31.87 32.95
CA PRO A 17 32.40 32.86 31.89
C PRO A 17 33.53 33.87 32.14
N VAL A 18 34.41 34.03 31.15
CA VAL A 18 35.47 35.03 31.09
C VAL A 18 34.82 36.42 30.93
N GLN A 19 35.08 37.32 31.87
CA GLN A 19 34.64 38.70 31.82
C GLN A 19 35.74 39.58 31.20
N TYR A 20 35.46 40.18 30.05
CA TYR A 20 36.41 41.10 29.38
C TYR A 20 36.18 42.53 29.88
N SER A 21 37.26 43.21 30.30
CA SER A 21 37.25 44.65 30.62
C SER A 21 36.76 45.47 29.42
N ALA A 22 36.06 46.58 29.69
CA ALA A 22 35.60 47.51 28.65
C ALA A 22 36.75 48.00 27.76
N GLN A 23 37.94 48.23 28.34
CA GLN A 23 39.14 48.60 27.61
C GLN A 23 39.59 47.48 26.66
N THR A 24 39.55 46.23 27.10
CA THR A 24 39.91 45.05 26.29
C THR A 24 38.90 44.84 25.17
N GLN A 25 37.61 45.06 25.42
CA GLN A 25 36.58 44.96 24.39
C GLN A 25 36.76 46.00 23.29
N GLN A 26 37.11 47.24 23.66
CA GLN A 26 37.38 48.31 22.72
C GLN A 26 38.63 48.00 21.87
N LEU A 27 39.71 47.57 22.51
CA LEU A 27 40.94 47.15 21.82
C LEU A 27 40.68 46.03 20.80
N LEU A 28 39.95 44.98 21.20
CA LEU A 28 39.59 43.87 20.31
C LEU A 28 38.75 44.34 19.11
N LYS A 29 37.88 45.33 19.31
CA LYS A 29 37.06 45.91 18.24
C LYS A 29 37.92 46.66 17.22
N ASP A 30 38.89 47.45 17.69
CA ASP A 30 39.82 48.18 16.82
C ASP A 30 40.72 47.18 16.07
N MET A 31 41.24 46.17 16.76
CA MET A 31 41.99 45.06 16.14
C MET A 31 41.16 44.32 15.09
N MET A 32 39.87 44.06 15.34
CA MET A 32 38.99 43.41 14.37
C MET A 32 38.78 44.24 13.10
N GLN A 33 38.74 45.57 13.23
CA GLN A 33 38.61 46.49 12.09
C GLN A 33 39.90 46.58 11.28
N GLU A 34 41.05 46.57 11.95
CA GLU A 34 42.36 46.67 11.31
C GLU A 34 42.83 45.34 10.69
N SER A 35 42.44 44.20 11.26
CA SER A 35 42.97 42.87 10.92
C SER A 35 42.41 42.23 9.64
N LYS A 36 41.68 42.97 8.78
CA LYS A 36 41.08 42.45 7.54
C LYS A 36 40.29 41.14 7.72
N LEU A 37 39.68 40.94 8.89
CA LEU A 37 38.84 39.77 9.17
C LEU A 37 37.54 39.84 8.37
N THR A 38 36.99 38.67 8.01
CA THR A 38 35.66 38.61 7.39
C THR A 38 34.55 38.92 8.39
N ASN A 39 33.39 39.39 7.90
CA ASN A 39 32.20 39.61 8.73
C ASN A 39 31.81 38.38 9.58
N LEU A 40 32.03 37.17 9.05
CA LEU A 40 31.73 35.93 9.74
C LEU A 40 32.71 35.64 10.89
N GLN A 41 34.01 35.91 10.66
CA GLN A 41 35.03 35.82 11.70
C GLN A 41 34.83 36.88 12.78
N MET A 42 34.55 38.13 12.37
CA MET A 42 34.23 39.23 13.29
C MET A 42 32.99 38.92 14.15
N ARG A 43 31.95 38.33 13.54
CA ARG A 43 30.76 37.87 14.25
C ARG A 43 31.11 36.78 15.27
N LYS A 44 31.95 35.79 14.92
CA LYS A 44 32.36 34.73 15.84
C LYS A 44 33.09 35.30 17.06
N VAL A 45 34.04 36.22 16.85
CA VAL A 45 34.79 36.87 17.95
C VAL A 45 33.86 37.68 18.85
N SER A 46 32.99 38.52 18.28
CA SER A 46 32.02 39.30 19.07
C SER A 46 31.00 38.44 19.82
N GLU A 47 30.58 37.30 19.25
CA GLU A 47 29.73 36.34 19.95
C GLU A 47 30.45 35.69 21.13
N THR A 48 31.74 35.33 20.99
CA THR A 48 32.52 34.78 22.11
C THR A 48 32.69 35.80 23.24
N MET A 49 32.91 37.06 22.90
CA MET A 49 32.99 38.16 23.89
C MET A 49 31.67 38.36 24.63
N LYS A 50 30.52 38.27 23.92
CA LYS A 50 29.18 38.39 24.52
C LYS A 50 28.78 37.20 25.37
N LYS A 51 29.18 35.99 24.98
CA LYS A 51 28.88 34.74 25.70
C LYS A 51 29.80 34.52 26.90
N GLY A 52 30.87 35.32 27.03
CA GLY A 52 31.88 35.16 28.08
C GLY A 52 32.68 33.88 27.91
N SER A 53 32.84 33.35 26.70
CA SER A 53 33.75 32.23 26.47
C SER A 53 35.16 32.75 26.19
N SER A 54 36.19 31.92 26.41
CA SER A 54 37.55 32.25 25.95
C SER A 54 37.58 32.55 24.45
N LEU A 55 38.56 33.37 24.02
CA LEU A 55 38.73 33.69 22.59
C LEU A 55 39.01 32.41 21.79
N PRO A 56 38.46 32.28 20.57
CA PRO A 56 38.64 31.09 19.75
C PRO A 56 40.08 31.03 19.22
N THR A 57 40.78 29.93 19.47
CA THR A 57 42.11 29.66 18.90
C THR A 57 42.06 29.58 17.38
N ASP A 58 40.98 29.01 16.83
CA ASP A 58 40.77 28.87 15.39
C ASP A 58 39.53 29.62 14.91
N LEU A 59 39.74 30.49 13.93
CA LEU A 59 38.68 31.15 13.19
C LEU A 59 38.36 30.33 11.92
N PRO A 60 37.08 30.21 11.54
CA PRO A 60 36.71 29.51 10.31
C PRO A 60 37.38 30.20 9.10
N PRO A 61 37.69 29.45 8.03
CA PRO A 61 38.32 30.03 6.85
C PRO A 61 37.45 31.14 6.26
N THR A 62 38.11 32.13 5.66
CA THR A 62 37.51 33.33 5.02
C THR A 62 36.52 33.02 3.89
N SER A 63 36.50 31.77 3.39
CA SER A 63 35.59 31.34 2.33
C SER A 63 34.28 30.77 2.86
N SER A 64 33.17 31.27 2.32
CA SER A 64 31.81 30.70 2.43
C SER A 64 31.71 29.26 1.89
N ALA A 65 32.73 28.77 1.18
CA ALA A 65 32.83 27.38 0.82
C ALA A 65 32.91 26.56 2.11
N ARG A 66 31.74 26.09 2.56
CA ARG A 66 31.58 25.06 3.58
C ARG A 66 32.67 24.04 3.29
N GLN A 67 33.69 23.96 4.15
CA GLN A 67 34.64 22.87 4.04
C GLN A 67 33.77 21.64 4.13
N ARG A 68 33.54 21.01 2.97
CA ARG A 68 33.14 19.62 2.92
C ARG A 68 34.19 18.99 3.78
N SER A 69 33.81 18.57 4.99
CA SER A 69 34.68 17.76 5.80
C SER A 69 35.08 16.64 4.87
N ASN A 70 36.33 16.67 4.39
CA ASN A 70 36.92 15.57 3.66
C ASN A 70 37.11 14.49 4.72
N SER A 71 36.01 13.88 5.16
CA SER A 71 36.00 12.58 5.79
C SER A 71 36.24 11.55 4.68
N ALA A 72 37.36 11.71 3.97
CA ALA A 72 37.94 10.64 3.22
C ALA A 72 38.38 9.62 4.28
N GLY A 73 37.62 8.52 4.39
CA GLY A 73 38.09 7.33 5.09
C GLY A 73 37.60 7.10 6.54
N LYS A 74 36.45 7.62 6.98
CA LYS A 74 35.77 6.92 8.09
C LYS A 74 35.02 5.72 7.50
N PRO A 75 35.31 4.47 7.92
CA PRO A 75 34.51 3.33 7.51
C PRO A 75 33.07 3.62 7.91
N ARG A 76 32.16 3.57 6.93
CA ARG A 76 30.74 3.70 7.20
C ARG A 76 30.38 2.59 8.18
N GLY A 77 30.02 2.97 9.41
CA GLY A 77 29.52 2.01 10.38
C GLY A 77 28.32 1.24 9.81
N PRO A 78 27.99 0.08 10.38
CA PRO A 78 26.85 -0.70 9.92
C PRO A 78 25.60 0.18 9.90
N MET A 79 24.88 0.15 8.78
CA MET A 79 23.63 0.88 8.62
C MET A 79 22.67 0.52 9.78
N PRO A 80 21.96 1.49 10.36
CA PRO A 80 21.01 1.20 11.41
C PRO A 80 19.93 0.25 10.88
N LYS A 81 19.64 -0.82 11.64
CA LYS A 81 18.60 -1.83 11.31
C LYS A 81 17.19 -1.23 11.30
N VAL A 82 16.98 -0.11 11.98
CA VAL A 82 15.71 0.61 12.02
C VAL A 82 15.89 1.96 11.35
N LEU A 83 15.17 2.16 10.25
CA LEU A 83 15.17 3.40 9.51
C LEU A 83 14.28 4.42 10.22
N ASN A 84 14.83 5.58 10.60
CA ASN A 84 14.04 6.66 11.19
C ASN A 84 13.35 7.47 10.07
N PRO A 85 12.01 7.49 9.98
CA PRO A 85 11.30 8.17 8.90
C PRO A 85 11.52 9.69 8.88
N LYS A 86 11.88 10.30 10.03
CA LYS A 86 12.18 11.74 10.10
C LYS A 86 13.50 12.12 9.42
N ASN A 87 14.45 11.19 9.36
CA ASN A 87 15.76 11.39 8.74
C ASN A 87 15.86 10.73 7.34
N TYR A 88 14.77 10.09 6.89
CA TYR A 88 14.72 9.49 5.58
C TYR A 88 14.40 10.55 4.54
N GLN A 89 15.45 11.05 3.89
CA GLN A 89 15.28 11.85 2.68
C GLN A 89 15.08 10.88 1.51
N SER A 90 13.90 10.90 0.90
CA SER A 90 13.63 10.16 -0.33
C SER A 90 14.43 10.78 -1.47
N SER A 91 15.64 10.27 -1.70
CA SER A 91 16.40 10.60 -2.90
C SER A 91 15.88 9.75 -4.06
N LEU A 92 15.59 10.37 -5.20
CA LEU A 92 15.33 9.63 -6.43
C LEU A 92 16.59 8.86 -6.80
N ARG A 93 16.46 7.53 -6.95
CA ARG A 93 17.54 6.68 -7.45
C ARG A 93 17.78 6.99 -8.93
N THR A 94 19.04 7.01 -9.35
CA THR A 94 19.37 7.13 -10.78
C THR A 94 18.96 5.86 -11.53
N ARG A 95 18.79 5.95 -12.85
CA ARG A 95 18.47 4.79 -13.70
C ARG A 95 19.43 3.62 -13.47
N GLU A 96 20.74 3.90 -13.43
CA GLU A 96 21.78 2.91 -13.20
C GLU A 96 21.62 2.19 -11.86
N GLN A 97 21.27 2.93 -10.80
CA GLN A 97 21.02 2.36 -9.48
C GLN A 97 19.79 1.43 -9.48
N ILE A 98 18.74 1.80 -10.21
CA ILE A 98 17.53 0.96 -10.33
C ILE A 98 17.87 -0.32 -11.10
N VAL A 99 18.62 -0.21 -12.20
CA VAL A 99 19.06 -1.38 -12.99
C VAL A 99 19.97 -2.29 -12.15
N ALA A 100 20.94 -1.72 -11.43
CA ALA A 100 21.86 -2.48 -10.56
C ALA A 100 21.13 -3.22 -9.42
N THR A 101 19.97 -2.75 -8.98
CA THR A 101 19.17 -3.46 -7.97
C THR A 101 18.42 -4.69 -8.51
N GLY A 102 18.51 -4.98 -9.81
CA GLY A 102 17.79 -6.10 -10.43
C GLY A 102 16.27 -5.86 -10.50
N ALA A 103 15.80 -4.62 -10.34
CA ALA A 103 14.37 -4.30 -10.29
C ALA A 103 13.61 -4.63 -11.59
N TYR A 104 14.33 -4.69 -12.72
CA TYR A 104 13.78 -5.05 -14.02
C TYR A 104 13.90 -6.55 -14.35
N GLU A 105 14.57 -7.33 -13.50
CA GLU A 105 14.69 -8.77 -13.71
C GLU A 105 13.36 -9.44 -13.34
N LYS A 106 12.84 -10.27 -14.26
CA LYS A 106 11.62 -11.04 -14.01
C LYS A 106 11.90 -12.07 -12.91
N PRO A 107 11.17 -12.06 -11.78
CA PRO A 107 11.38 -13.05 -10.73
C PRO A 107 11.13 -14.46 -11.29
N ALA A 108 11.97 -15.42 -10.90
CA ALA A 108 11.73 -16.82 -11.21
C ALA A 108 10.37 -17.24 -10.65
N TYR A 109 9.59 -17.97 -11.45
CA TYR A 109 8.29 -18.49 -11.01
C TYR A 109 8.48 -19.35 -9.75
N ARG A 110 7.87 -18.91 -8.65
CA ARG A 110 7.79 -19.67 -7.40
C ARG A 110 6.32 -20.00 -7.17
N PRO A 111 5.91 -21.26 -7.29
CA PRO A 111 4.54 -21.63 -6.98
C PRO A 111 4.24 -21.24 -5.52
N THR A 112 3.12 -20.57 -5.30
CA THR A 112 2.67 -20.07 -3.99
C THR A 112 2.06 -21.17 -3.10
N GLY A 113 2.19 -22.45 -3.51
CA GLY A 113 1.67 -23.61 -2.79
C GLY A 113 2.72 -24.26 -1.89
N PRO A 114 2.29 -25.07 -0.89
CA PRO A 114 3.21 -25.88 -0.10
C PRO A 114 4.04 -26.79 -1.00
N SER A 115 5.34 -26.51 -1.08
CA SER A 115 6.30 -27.38 -1.75
C SER A 115 6.37 -28.71 -0.98
N GLY A 116 5.68 -29.73 -1.48
CA GLY A 116 5.59 -31.03 -0.83
C GLY A 116 4.24 -31.75 -0.95
N ARG A 117 3.18 -31.10 -1.48
CA ARG A 117 1.91 -31.79 -1.75
C ARG A 117 1.98 -32.54 -3.08
N ASN A 118 1.58 -33.82 -3.07
CA ASN A 118 1.44 -34.61 -4.29
C ASN A 118 0.28 -34.03 -5.12
N GLN A 119 0.62 -33.35 -6.23
CA GLN A 119 -0.35 -32.69 -7.09
C GLN A 119 -1.36 -33.66 -7.69
N ASP A 120 -0.97 -34.90 -7.94
CA ASP A 120 -1.85 -35.90 -8.54
C ASP A 120 -2.89 -36.39 -7.52
N ALA A 121 -2.50 -36.51 -6.24
CA ALA A 121 -3.43 -36.81 -5.16
C ALA A 121 -4.44 -35.67 -4.95
N GLU A 122 -3.98 -34.41 -5.00
CA GLU A 122 -4.86 -33.23 -4.87
C GLU A 122 -5.81 -33.07 -6.06
N LYS A 123 -5.34 -33.30 -7.29
CA LYS A 123 -6.18 -33.32 -8.49
C LYS A 123 -7.26 -34.38 -8.38
N ARG A 124 -6.90 -35.60 -7.94
CA ARG A 124 -7.84 -36.70 -7.74
C ARG A 124 -8.87 -36.37 -6.66
N ARG A 125 -8.41 -35.84 -5.52
CA ARG A 125 -9.29 -35.40 -4.41
C ARG A 125 -10.29 -34.34 -4.87
N LEU A 126 -9.82 -33.33 -5.60
CA LEU A 126 -10.68 -32.28 -6.13
C LEU A 126 -11.65 -32.82 -7.18
N ALA A 127 -11.19 -33.68 -8.10
CA ALA A 127 -12.04 -34.31 -9.09
C ALA A 127 -13.17 -35.12 -8.45
N ASN A 128 -12.86 -35.91 -7.41
CA ASN A 128 -13.86 -36.66 -6.65
C ASN A 128 -14.87 -35.73 -5.97
N ARG A 129 -14.39 -34.66 -5.32
CA ARG A 129 -15.27 -33.68 -4.67
C ARG A 129 -16.18 -32.98 -5.67
N MET A 130 -15.69 -32.63 -6.85
CA MET A 130 -16.48 -31.97 -7.89
C MET A 130 -17.50 -32.92 -8.53
N ALA A 131 -17.15 -34.19 -8.71
CA ALA A 131 -18.02 -35.19 -9.32
C ALA A 131 -19.08 -35.75 -8.34
N PHE A 132 -18.71 -35.98 -7.08
CA PHE A 132 -19.52 -36.72 -6.10
C PHE A 132 -19.85 -35.92 -4.82
N GLY A 133 -19.29 -34.72 -4.65
CA GLY A 133 -19.45 -33.91 -3.43
C GLY A 133 -18.57 -34.33 -2.25
N ASP A 134 -17.84 -35.45 -2.36
CA ASP A 134 -17.01 -36.02 -1.29
C ASP A 134 -15.60 -36.39 -1.80
N GLU A 135 -14.61 -36.43 -0.92
CA GLU A 135 -13.21 -36.68 -1.26
C GLU A 135 -12.93 -38.16 -1.59
N CYS A 136 -13.75 -39.08 -1.08
CA CYS A 136 -13.69 -40.49 -1.44
C CYS A 136 -14.57 -40.75 -2.67
N PRO A 137 -14.06 -41.43 -3.72
CA PRO A 137 -14.93 -42.00 -4.73
C PRO A 137 -15.97 -42.90 -4.04
N PRO A 138 -17.23 -42.91 -4.50
CA PRO A 138 -18.15 -43.97 -4.11
C PRO A 138 -17.47 -45.30 -4.45
N ASP A 139 -17.32 -46.18 -3.47
CA ASP A 139 -16.79 -47.53 -3.66
C ASP A 139 -17.53 -48.20 -4.81
N ASP A 140 -16.92 -48.20 -5.99
CA ASP A 140 -17.49 -48.71 -7.23
C ASP A 140 -17.35 -50.24 -7.29
N GLY A 141 -17.02 -50.89 -6.17
CA GLY A 141 -17.05 -52.34 -6.02
C GLY A 141 -16.08 -53.06 -6.97
N ARG A 142 -15.06 -52.35 -7.44
CA ARG A 142 -14.03 -52.83 -8.38
C ARG A 142 -12.64 -52.60 -7.79
N GLY A 143 -12.48 -52.93 -6.52
CA GLY A 143 -11.19 -52.94 -5.82
C GLY A 143 -11.07 -54.14 -4.91
N ASP A 144 -10.27 -55.11 -5.36
CA ASP A 144 -9.49 -56.07 -4.60
C ASP A 144 -10.20 -57.04 -3.62
N VAL A 145 -9.97 -58.32 -3.88
CA VAL A 145 -10.44 -59.45 -3.08
C VAL A 145 -9.68 -59.45 -1.75
N GLY A 146 -10.33 -58.97 -0.69
CA GLY A 146 -9.69 -58.89 0.62
C GLY A 146 -10.63 -58.71 1.81
N GLY A 147 -11.56 -59.65 2.03
CA GLY A 147 -12.03 -59.95 3.39
C GLY A 147 -13.25 -59.19 3.95
N SER A 148 -14.32 -59.96 4.15
CA SER A 148 -15.38 -59.82 5.16
C SER A 148 -16.28 -58.58 5.20
N GLY A 149 -17.53 -58.79 4.76
CA GLY A 149 -18.69 -58.55 5.63
C GLY A 149 -19.50 -57.27 5.40
N GLY A 150 -20.64 -57.39 4.72
CA GLY A 150 -21.78 -56.49 4.94
C GLY A 150 -22.44 -55.96 3.68
N ARG A 151 -23.47 -56.67 3.19
CA ARG A 151 -24.38 -56.21 2.13
C ARG A 151 -25.14 -54.96 2.56
N ARG A 152 -25.11 -53.89 1.75
CA ARG A 152 -26.27 -53.02 1.53
C ARG A 152 -26.43 -52.72 0.04
N LYS A 153 -27.47 -53.30 -0.54
CA LYS A 153 -28.02 -52.98 -1.87
C LYS A 153 -28.50 -51.53 -1.86
N GLY A 154 -27.84 -50.66 -2.60
CA GLY A 154 -28.33 -49.32 -2.96
C GLY A 154 -27.91 -49.05 -4.40
N GLY A 155 -28.86 -49.12 -5.33
CA GLY A 155 -28.59 -48.96 -6.76
C GLY A 155 -28.01 -47.58 -7.04
N VAL A 156 -26.78 -47.55 -7.57
CA VAL A 156 -26.17 -46.34 -8.11
C VAL A 156 -26.95 -45.95 -9.35
N ARG A 157 -27.78 -44.90 -9.25
CA ARG A 157 -28.24 -44.17 -10.42
C ARG A 157 -26.97 -43.64 -11.09
N ARG A 158 -26.61 -44.20 -12.25
CA ARG A 158 -25.73 -43.50 -13.18
C ARG A 158 -26.39 -42.15 -13.44
N MET A 159 -25.86 -41.06 -12.88
CA MET A 159 -26.09 -39.76 -13.46
C MET A 159 -25.44 -39.84 -14.83
N THR A 160 -26.27 -40.09 -15.84
CA THR A 160 -26.00 -39.62 -17.17
C THR A 160 -25.59 -38.16 -17.00
N LEU A 161 -24.35 -37.84 -17.38
CA LEU A 161 -23.94 -36.46 -17.61
C LEU A 161 -24.88 -35.96 -18.70
N GLU A 162 -26.01 -35.38 -18.30
CA GLU A 162 -26.77 -34.55 -19.21
C GLU A 162 -25.82 -33.46 -19.67
N ALA A 163 -25.83 -33.19 -20.98
CA ALA A 163 -25.14 -32.04 -21.53
C ALA A 163 -25.49 -30.83 -20.65
N PRO A 164 -24.52 -29.95 -20.33
CA PRO A 164 -24.79 -28.79 -19.50
C PRO A 164 -26.04 -28.12 -20.05
N ALA A 165 -27.06 -27.96 -19.18
CA ALA A 165 -28.27 -27.25 -19.54
C ALA A 165 -27.82 -25.94 -20.21
N PRO A 166 -28.40 -25.58 -21.37
CA PRO A 166 -28.00 -24.36 -22.07
C PRO A 166 -28.02 -23.24 -21.04
N GLU A 167 -26.90 -22.52 -20.89
CA GLU A 167 -26.79 -21.43 -19.95
C GLU A 167 -28.04 -20.56 -20.13
N PRO A 168 -28.78 -20.25 -19.06
CA PRO A 168 -29.96 -19.41 -19.19
C PRO A 168 -29.46 -18.12 -19.83
N THR A 169 -29.98 -17.81 -21.02
CA THR A 169 -29.71 -16.54 -21.68
C THR A 169 -30.41 -15.49 -20.84
N LEU A 170 -29.74 -15.04 -19.78
CA LEU A 170 -30.24 -13.98 -18.92
C LEU A 170 -30.48 -12.79 -19.81
N ASP A 171 -31.70 -12.29 -19.75
CA ASP A 171 -32.09 -11.14 -20.51
C ASP A 171 -31.28 -9.93 -20.00
N ARG A 172 -30.81 -9.08 -20.90
CA ARG A 172 -30.02 -7.88 -20.54
C ARG A 172 -30.76 -7.02 -19.52
N PHE A 173 -32.08 -7.02 -19.57
CA PHE A 173 -32.90 -6.32 -18.58
C PHE A 173 -32.74 -6.89 -17.16
N ASP A 174 -32.73 -8.22 -17.04
CA ASP A 174 -32.57 -8.91 -15.75
C ASP A 174 -31.15 -8.72 -15.20
N GLU A 175 -30.12 -8.77 -16.05
CA GLU A 175 -28.74 -8.46 -15.66
C GLU A 175 -28.60 -7.05 -15.06
N LEU A 176 -29.24 -6.06 -15.68
CA LEU A 176 -29.21 -4.68 -15.21
C LEU A 176 -29.94 -4.51 -13.87
N ALA A 177 -31.02 -5.26 -13.65
CA ALA A 177 -31.73 -5.28 -12.39
C ALA A 177 -30.84 -5.85 -11.26
N GLU A 178 -30.14 -6.95 -11.53
CA GLU A 178 -29.16 -7.52 -10.60
C GLU A 178 -28.02 -6.53 -10.30
N GLU A 179 -27.48 -5.86 -11.31
CA GLU A 179 -26.41 -4.88 -11.09
C GLU A 179 -26.88 -3.70 -10.22
N VAL A 180 -28.12 -3.22 -10.42
CA VAL A 180 -28.69 -2.17 -9.56
C VAL A 180 -28.81 -2.63 -8.11
N GLU A 181 -29.24 -3.88 -7.87
CA GLU A 181 -29.30 -4.43 -6.52
C GLU A 181 -27.92 -4.53 -5.88
N ASP A 182 -26.91 -5.00 -6.62
CA ASP A 182 -25.54 -5.12 -6.13
C ASP A 182 -24.95 -3.77 -5.74
N ARG A 183 -25.19 -2.72 -6.56
CA ARG A 183 -24.76 -1.35 -6.24
C ARG A 183 -25.46 -0.81 -4.99
N ARG A 184 -26.75 -1.10 -4.79
CA ARG A 184 -27.48 -0.74 -3.57
C ARG A 184 -26.89 -1.45 -2.34
N ARG A 185 -26.70 -2.76 -2.42
CA ARG A 185 -26.09 -3.55 -1.33
C ARG A 185 -24.69 -3.06 -0.98
N PHE A 186 -23.89 -2.71 -1.98
CA PHE A 186 -22.57 -2.11 -1.76
C PHE A 186 -22.67 -0.77 -1.01
N LEU A 187 -23.59 0.10 -1.42
CA LEU A 187 -23.78 1.39 -0.76
C LEU A 187 -24.21 1.20 0.70
N ASP A 188 -25.13 0.28 0.98
CA ASP A 188 -25.58 -0.04 2.34
C ASP A 188 -24.42 -0.53 3.22
N GLN A 189 -23.55 -1.39 2.68
CA GLN A 189 -22.35 -1.85 3.38
C GLN A 189 -21.38 -0.70 3.68
N MET A 190 -21.18 0.22 2.73
CA MET A 190 -20.32 1.39 2.94
C MET A 190 -20.92 2.39 3.92
N GLU A 191 -22.24 2.54 3.95
CA GLU A 191 -22.96 3.37 4.92
C GLU A 191 -22.88 2.80 6.33
N ALA A 192 -23.08 1.49 6.50
CA ALA A 192 -22.88 0.80 7.76
C ALA A 192 -21.44 0.92 8.28
N ALA A 193 -20.45 0.96 7.38
CA ALA A 193 -19.04 1.18 7.70
C ALA A 193 -18.67 2.67 7.92
N GLY A 194 -19.62 3.60 7.84
CA GLY A 194 -19.40 5.04 8.02
C GLY A 194 -18.70 5.75 6.85
N GLN A 195 -18.52 5.07 5.71
CA GLN A 195 -17.90 5.62 4.50
C GLN A 195 -18.90 6.07 3.43
N GLY A 196 -20.20 6.09 3.76
CA GLY A 196 -21.28 6.48 2.84
C GLY A 196 -21.04 7.78 2.07
N ALA A 197 -20.58 8.83 2.76
CA ALA A 197 -20.35 10.15 2.16
C ALA A 197 -19.36 10.11 0.97
N LYS A 198 -18.41 9.17 0.98
CA LYS A 198 -17.40 9.02 -0.09
C LYS A 198 -17.98 8.36 -1.35
N TYR A 199 -18.94 7.44 -1.18
CA TYR A 199 -19.41 6.58 -2.26
C TYR A 199 -20.80 6.94 -2.77
N ARG A 200 -21.64 7.58 -1.95
CA ARG A 200 -23.05 7.86 -2.27
C ARG A 200 -23.24 8.54 -3.62
N ALA A 201 -22.52 9.63 -3.90
CA ALA A 201 -22.68 10.35 -5.17
C ALA A 201 -22.29 9.49 -6.40
N LYS A 202 -21.21 8.71 -6.29
CA LYS A 202 -20.72 7.85 -7.37
C LYS A 202 -21.69 6.69 -7.64
N ILE A 203 -22.09 5.99 -6.59
CA ILE A 203 -22.97 4.82 -6.71
C ILE A 203 -24.36 5.23 -7.20
N GLN A 204 -24.89 6.38 -6.76
CA GLN A 204 -26.17 6.90 -7.25
C GLN A 204 -26.12 7.26 -8.75
N ALA A 205 -24.99 7.80 -9.23
CA ALA A 205 -24.80 8.06 -10.65
C ALA A 205 -24.75 6.75 -11.47
N GLU A 206 -24.07 5.72 -10.98
CA GLU A 206 -24.03 4.40 -11.62
C GLU A 206 -25.43 3.75 -11.66
N ILE A 207 -26.17 3.77 -10.55
CA ILE A 207 -27.56 3.30 -10.50
C ILE A 207 -28.42 4.06 -11.53
N SER A 208 -28.28 5.38 -11.62
CA SER A 208 -29.02 6.20 -12.58
C SER A 208 -28.71 5.82 -14.03
N GLN A 209 -27.47 5.45 -14.33
CA GLN A 209 -27.06 5.00 -15.66
C GLN A 209 -27.69 3.65 -16.01
N LEU A 210 -27.66 2.69 -15.08
CA LEU A 210 -28.26 1.37 -15.25
C LEU A 210 -29.78 1.46 -15.42
N VAL A 211 -30.45 2.28 -14.61
CA VAL A 211 -31.90 2.52 -14.74
C VAL A 211 -32.25 3.13 -16.09
N ARG A 212 -31.45 4.08 -16.59
CA ARG A 212 -31.67 4.64 -17.92
C ARG A 212 -31.52 3.59 -19.03
N GLU A 213 -30.57 2.66 -18.90
CA GLU A 213 -30.41 1.56 -19.86
C GLU A 213 -31.64 0.65 -19.85
N MET A 214 -32.17 0.31 -18.66
CA MET A 214 -33.42 -0.44 -18.52
C MET A 214 -34.60 0.29 -19.18
N GLU A 215 -34.76 1.60 -18.94
CA GLU A 215 -35.83 2.39 -19.56
C GLU A 215 -35.77 2.39 -21.11
N ILE A 216 -34.58 2.38 -21.68
CA ILE A 216 -34.39 2.31 -23.13
C ILE A 216 -34.83 0.94 -23.67
N ILE A 217 -34.47 -0.13 -22.96
CA ILE A 217 -34.86 -1.50 -23.31
C ILE A 217 -36.38 -1.64 -23.25
N ASP A 218 -37.01 -1.16 -22.18
CA ASP A 218 -38.47 -1.18 -22.02
C ASP A 218 -39.20 -0.42 -23.11
N LYS A 219 -38.72 0.77 -23.47
CA LYS A 219 -39.31 1.55 -24.57
C LYS A 219 -39.26 0.80 -25.90
N LYS A 220 -38.11 0.21 -26.22
CA LYS A 220 -37.95 -0.59 -27.46
C LYS A 220 -38.90 -1.79 -27.48
N ARG A 221 -38.99 -2.52 -26.37
CA ARG A 221 -39.92 -3.66 -26.24
C ARG A 221 -41.35 -3.25 -26.42
N ASN A 222 -41.75 -2.13 -25.81
CA ASN A 222 -43.10 -1.63 -25.92
C ASN A 222 -43.42 -1.17 -27.35
N GLU A 223 -42.48 -0.51 -28.03
CA GLU A 223 -42.62 -0.16 -29.46
C GLU A 223 -42.76 -1.39 -30.36
N GLU A 224 -41.97 -2.43 -30.12
CA GLU A 224 -42.05 -3.69 -30.86
C GLU A 224 -43.40 -4.38 -30.63
N LEU A 225 -43.85 -4.45 -29.37
CA LEU A 225 -45.15 -4.98 -29.00
C LEU A 225 -46.29 -4.21 -29.70
N GLU A 226 -46.24 -2.87 -29.68
CA GLU A 226 -47.22 -2.04 -30.37
C GLU A 226 -47.23 -2.27 -31.88
N ARG A 227 -46.07 -2.45 -32.52
CA ARG A 227 -45.98 -2.78 -33.95
C ARG A 227 -46.63 -4.12 -34.26
N MET A 228 -46.37 -5.14 -33.44
CA MET A 228 -46.99 -6.46 -33.61
C MET A 228 -48.51 -6.38 -33.45
N MET A 229 -48.99 -5.71 -32.40
CA MET A 229 -50.43 -5.51 -32.16
C MET A 229 -51.13 -4.76 -33.29
N ARG A 230 -50.46 -3.76 -33.90
CA ARG A 230 -51.00 -3.04 -35.07
C ARG A 230 -51.02 -3.92 -36.32
N ALA A 231 -49.97 -4.71 -36.55
CA ALA A 231 -49.90 -5.64 -37.68
C ALA A 231 -51.01 -6.71 -37.62
N GLU A 232 -51.24 -7.29 -36.44
CA GLU A 232 -52.33 -8.25 -36.21
C GLU A 232 -53.72 -7.64 -36.48
N ARG A 233 -53.94 -6.39 -36.06
CA ARG A 233 -55.20 -5.67 -36.32
C ARG A 233 -55.42 -5.31 -37.79
N SER A 234 -54.35 -5.13 -38.56
CA SER A 234 -54.44 -4.86 -40.01
C SER A 234 -54.52 -6.12 -40.89
N GLY A 235 -54.26 -7.29 -40.30
CA GLY A 235 -54.33 -8.59 -40.97
C GLY A 235 -55.65 -9.34 -40.79
N GLN A 236 -56.63 -8.75 -40.11
CA GLN A 236 -58.00 -9.27 -39.94
C GLN A 236 -59.01 -8.49 -40.80
#